data_AF-A0A7J6SMH6-F1
#
_entry.id   AF-A0A7J6SMH6-F1
#
_cell.length_a   1.000
_cell.length_b   1.000
_cell.length_c   1.000
_cell.angle_alpha   90.00
_cell.angle_beta   90.00
_cell.angle_gamma   90.00
#
_symmetry.space_group_name_H-M   'P 1'
#
loop_
_entity.id
_entity.type
_entity.pdbx_description
1 polymer ?
#
loop_
_entity_poly.entity_id
_entity_poly.type
_entity_poly.pdbx_seq_one_letter_code
_entity_poly.pdbx_strand_id
1 'polypeptide(L)'
;YPLPQPTVMAMKAYEPWATLAKHLEPMRHVRLGGNPCSISINDMMLYVTSTDPLRSFTAEILMKAPEARPKVDLALEQFVSHRSLFPLSPPVVPIDPNKLRAGSLRMPDSTDIVIFPSLLQPFGKEAGGRYFINCGIFTRDTGTGSIASIFISPQKDADRLASRVKIETVKM
;
A
#
# COMPACT_ATOMS: atom_id res chain seq x y z
N TYR A 1 17.55 -2.80 0.33
CA TYR A 1 16.99 -4.12 -0.05
C TYR A 1 15.95 -3.92 -1.14
N PRO A 2 16.00 -4.69 -2.23
CA PRO A 2 14.95 -4.69 -3.25
C PRO A 2 13.63 -5.25 -2.71
N LEU A 3 12.53 -4.99 -3.40
CA LEU A 3 11.22 -5.59 -3.13
C LEU A 3 11.17 -7.05 -3.63
N PRO A 4 10.45 -7.96 -2.95
CA PRO A 4 9.86 -7.80 -1.63
C PRO A 4 10.94 -7.78 -0.54
N GLN A 5 10.79 -6.86 0.41
CA GLN A 5 11.68 -6.70 1.55
C GLN A 5 11.22 -7.62 2.71
N PRO A 6 12.16 -8.31 3.39
CA PRO A 6 11.84 -9.17 4.54
C PRO A 6 11.42 -8.36 5.77
N THR A 7 10.90 -9.04 6.79
CA THR A 7 10.64 -8.42 8.10
C THR A 7 11.95 -8.08 8.82
N VAL A 8 11.93 -7.09 9.72
CA VAL A 8 13.08 -6.76 10.58
C VAL A 8 13.56 -7.98 11.38
N MET A 9 12.64 -8.86 11.82
CA MET A 9 13.01 -10.09 12.54
C MET A 9 13.79 -11.08 11.67
N ALA A 10 13.49 -11.17 10.37
CA ALA A 10 14.28 -11.96 9.43
C ALA A 10 15.64 -11.34 9.11
N MET A 11 15.84 -10.05 9.44
CA MET A 11 17.11 -9.32 9.27
C MET A 11 17.98 -9.30 10.54
N LYS A 12 17.57 -9.96 11.63
CA LYS A 12 18.25 -9.93 12.94
C LYS A 12 19.70 -10.46 12.98
N ALA A 13 20.20 -11.00 11.87
CA ALA A 13 21.60 -11.37 11.70
C ALA A 13 22.52 -10.17 11.34
N TYR A 14 21.94 -9.00 11.05
CA TYR A 14 22.66 -7.82 10.57
C TYR A 14 22.31 -6.59 11.41
N GLU A 15 23.31 -5.79 11.80
CA GLU A 15 23.05 -4.47 12.40
C GLU A 15 22.62 -3.45 11.32
N PRO A 16 21.83 -2.41 11.67
CA PRO A 16 21.28 -2.10 12.99
C PRO A 16 20.02 -2.92 13.37
N TRP A 17 19.60 -3.85 12.50
CA TRP A 17 18.33 -4.58 12.65
C TRP A 17 18.34 -5.56 13.82
N ALA A 18 19.49 -6.13 14.16
CA ALA A 18 19.66 -6.99 15.33
C ALA A 18 19.41 -6.22 16.64
N THR A 19 19.94 -4.99 16.77
CA THR A 19 19.65 -4.11 17.91
C THR A 19 18.19 -3.71 17.97
N LEU A 20 17.58 -3.35 16.83
CA LEU A 20 16.15 -3.02 16.78
C LEU A 20 15.26 -4.21 17.15
N ALA A 21 15.52 -5.40 16.60
CA ALA A 21 14.77 -6.61 16.88
C ALA A 21 14.74 -6.94 18.38
N LYS A 22 15.87 -6.86 19.09
CA LYS A 22 15.95 -7.10 20.55
C LYS A 22 15.00 -6.21 21.37
N HIS A 23 14.77 -4.96 20.94
CA HIS A 23 13.85 -4.05 21.63
C HIS A 23 12.37 -4.30 21.24
N LEU A 24 12.11 -4.77 20.02
CA LEU A 24 10.76 -5.01 19.51
C LEU A 24 10.21 -6.40 19.86
N GLU A 25 11.07 -7.44 19.96
CA GLU A 25 10.69 -8.83 20.26
C GLU A 25 9.86 -8.98 21.56
N PRO A 26 10.17 -8.29 22.69
CA PRO A 26 9.38 -8.41 23.92
C PRO A 26 8.00 -7.74 23.85
N MET A 27 7.76 -6.83 22.89
CA MET A 27 6.55 -6.01 22.86
C MET A 27 5.37 -6.75 22.25
N ARG A 28 4.53 -7.33 23.12
CA ARG A 28 3.35 -8.14 22.73
C ARG A 28 2.39 -7.47 21.75
N HIS A 29 2.28 -6.13 21.79
CA HIS A 29 1.40 -5.31 20.96
C HIS A 29 2.04 -4.87 19.62
N VAL A 30 3.29 -5.24 19.35
CA VAL A 30 3.99 -4.92 18.10
C VAL A 30 3.98 -6.13 17.15
N ARG A 31 3.86 -5.86 15.85
CA ARG A 31 3.96 -6.84 14.76
C ARG A 31 4.78 -6.23 13.63
N LEU A 32 5.75 -6.97 13.10
CA LEU A 32 6.67 -6.47 12.07
C LEU A 32 6.40 -7.19 10.75
N GLY A 33 5.79 -6.47 9.81
CA GLY A 33 5.57 -6.93 8.44
C GLY A 33 6.83 -6.83 7.57
N GLY A 34 6.78 -7.49 6.41
CA GLY A 34 7.67 -7.20 5.29
C GLY A 34 7.10 -6.04 4.45
N ASN A 35 7.71 -5.76 3.30
CA ASN A 35 7.18 -4.79 2.35
C ASN A 35 7.21 -5.33 0.91
N PRO A 36 6.06 -5.49 0.24
CA PRO A 36 4.70 -5.37 0.76
C PRO A 36 4.37 -6.49 1.78
N CYS A 37 3.27 -6.34 2.52
CA CYS A 37 2.72 -7.40 3.37
C CYS A 37 1.19 -7.38 3.41
N SER A 38 0.59 -8.49 3.83
CA SER A 38 -0.85 -8.61 4.10
C SER A 38 -1.10 -8.68 5.60
N ILE A 39 -2.15 -7.99 6.07
CA ILE A 39 -2.54 -7.90 7.48
C ILE A 39 -4.04 -8.14 7.57
N SER A 40 -4.46 -9.15 8.32
CA SER A 40 -5.88 -9.34 8.66
C SER A 40 -6.22 -8.50 9.90
N ILE A 41 -7.27 -7.69 9.81
CA ILE A 41 -7.83 -6.92 10.94
C ILE A 41 -9.34 -7.17 10.94
N ASN A 42 -9.83 -7.85 11.99
CA ASN A 42 -11.20 -8.34 12.09
C ASN A 42 -11.58 -9.19 10.85
N ASP A 43 -12.58 -8.76 10.10
CA ASP A 43 -13.09 -9.39 8.87
C ASP A 43 -12.43 -8.86 7.58
N MET A 44 -11.47 -7.92 7.68
CA MET A 44 -10.85 -7.26 6.54
C MET A 44 -9.40 -7.71 6.29
N MET A 45 -9.06 -7.93 5.03
CA MET A 45 -7.70 -8.20 4.58
C MET A 45 -7.07 -6.95 3.96
N LEU A 46 -6.09 -6.37 4.66
CA LEU A 46 -5.31 -5.24 4.20
C LEU A 46 -4.08 -5.72 3.43
N TYR A 47 -3.70 -5.00 2.37
CA TYR A 47 -2.41 -5.14 1.69
C TYR A 47 -1.66 -3.81 1.78
N VAL A 48 -0.48 -3.83 2.39
CA VAL A 48 0.25 -2.63 2.78
C VAL A 48 1.63 -2.62 2.14
N THR A 49 2.03 -1.48 1.56
CA THR A 49 3.40 -1.22 1.12
C THR A 49 3.87 0.14 1.64
N SER A 50 5.17 0.27 1.92
CA SER A 50 5.82 1.54 2.25
C SER A 50 6.46 2.22 1.03
N THR A 51 6.30 1.64 -0.16
CA THR A 51 6.78 2.19 -1.44
C THR A 51 5.64 2.95 -2.13
N ASP A 52 5.96 3.94 -2.98
CA ASP A 52 4.99 4.70 -3.79
C ASP A 52 4.80 4.01 -5.17
N PRO A 53 3.78 3.16 -5.35
CA PRO A 53 3.49 2.56 -6.67
C PRO A 53 2.87 3.57 -7.64
N LEU A 54 2.19 4.59 -7.11
CA LEU A 54 1.21 5.37 -7.85
C LEU A 54 1.87 6.51 -8.63
N ARG A 55 2.84 7.21 -8.05
CA ARG A 55 3.52 8.34 -8.71
C ARG A 55 4.23 7.90 -9.99
N SER A 56 5.01 6.84 -9.92
CA SER A 56 5.71 6.30 -11.10
C SER A 56 4.73 5.75 -12.13
N PHE A 57 3.71 4.99 -11.73
CA PHE A 57 2.75 4.44 -12.69
C PHE A 57 1.94 5.55 -13.40
N THR A 58 1.46 6.56 -12.67
CA THR A 58 0.68 7.66 -13.25
C THR A 58 1.49 8.60 -14.16
N ALA A 59 2.82 8.66 -14.00
CA ALA A 59 3.70 9.35 -14.95
C ALA A 59 3.68 8.66 -16.32
N GLU A 60 3.78 7.32 -16.33
CA GLU A 60 3.84 6.47 -17.55
C GLU A 60 2.48 6.24 -18.23
N ILE A 61 1.34 6.58 -17.60
CA ILE A 61 0.03 6.46 -18.25
C ILE A 61 -0.07 7.42 -19.44
N LEU A 62 -0.19 6.86 -20.64
CA LEU A 62 -0.59 7.56 -21.86
C LEU A 62 -2.11 7.42 -22.05
N MET A 63 -2.80 8.52 -22.36
CA MET A 63 -4.24 8.53 -22.59
C MET A 63 -4.63 9.58 -23.64
N LYS A 64 -5.61 9.24 -24.49
CA LYS A 64 -6.02 10.06 -25.64
C LYS A 64 -6.79 11.35 -25.25
N ALA A 65 -7.45 11.35 -24.10
CA ALA A 65 -8.29 12.46 -23.63
C ALA A 65 -8.06 12.69 -22.12
N PRO A 66 -6.94 13.34 -21.71
CA PRO A 66 -6.57 13.51 -20.30
C PRO A 66 -7.66 14.15 -19.43
N GLU A 67 -8.39 15.12 -19.98
CA GLU A 67 -9.45 15.84 -19.27
C GLU A 67 -10.66 14.95 -18.89
N ALA A 68 -10.84 13.82 -19.58
CA ALA A 68 -12.02 12.96 -19.39
C ALA A 68 -11.93 12.10 -18.11
N ARG A 69 -10.72 11.85 -17.57
CA ARG A 69 -10.55 10.99 -16.40
C ARG A 69 -9.23 11.22 -15.66
N PRO A 70 -9.23 11.35 -14.32
CA PRO A 70 -7.98 11.41 -13.55
C PRO A 70 -7.11 10.17 -13.77
N LYS A 71 -5.82 10.35 -14.08
CA LYS A 71 -4.85 9.26 -14.22
C LYS A 71 -4.77 8.33 -13.01
N VAL A 72 -5.05 8.84 -11.81
CA VAL A 72 -5.12 8.04 -10.58
C VAL A 72 -6.17 6.94 -10.70
N ASP A 73 -7.36 7.24 -11.23
CA ASP A 73 -8.46 6.26 -11.29
C ASP A 73 -8.16 5.14 -12.28
N LEU A 74 -7.49 5.48 -13.39
CA LEU A 74 -6.94 4.50 -14.33
C LEU A 74 -5.86 3.63 -13.66
N ALA A 75 -4.95 4.23 -12.87
CA ALA A 75 -3.90 3.48 -12.17
C ALA A 75 -4.46 2.44 -11.20
N LEU A 76 -5.49 2.79 -10.41
CA LEU A 76 -6.12 1.87 -9.47
C LEU A 76 -6.78 0.67 -10.19
N GLU A 77 -7.47 0.91 -11.32
CA GLU A 77 -8.01 -0.16 -12.15
C GLU A 77 -6.95 -1.07 -12.77
N GLN A 78 -5.80 -0.50 -13.18
CA GLN A 78 -4.68 -1.29 -13.67
C GLN A 78 -4.04 -2.12 -12.54
N PHE A 79 -3.92 -1.61 -11.32
CA PHE A 79 -3.44 -2.40 -10.17
C PHE A 79 -4.36 -3.58 -9.83
N VAL A 80 -5.68 -3.42 -9.96
CA VAL A 80 -6.64 -4.55 -9.86
C VAL A 80 -6.44 -5.54 -11.01
N SER A 81 -6.39 -5.05 -12.25
CA SER A 81 -6.26 -5.88 -13.46
C SER A 81 -4.98 -6.71 -13.47
N HIS A 82 -3.85 -6.11 -13.11
CA HIS A 82 -2.55 -6.77 -13.00
C HIS A 82 -2.38 -7.59 -11.72
N ARG A 83 -3.28 -7.46 -10.74
CA ARG A 83 -3.16 -8.04 -9.40
C ARG A 83 -1.80 -7.73 -8.75
N SER A 84 -1.29 -6.51 -8.95
CA SER A 84 -0.03 -6.04 -8.36
C SER A 84 0.04 -4.52 -8.34
N LEU A 85 0.72 -3.98 -7.34
CA LEU A 85 1.06 -2.56 -7.24
C LEU A 85 2.30 -2.17 -8.06
N PHE A 86 3.05 -3.13 -8.60
CA PHE A 86 4.30 -2.87 -9.33
C PHE A 86 4.29 -3.45 -10.76
N PRO A 87 3.31 -3.09 -11.62
CA PRO A 87 3.21 -3.62 -12.98
C PRO A 87 4.18 -3.00 -14.00
N LEU A 88 4.91 -1.93 -13.66
CA LEU A 88 5.86 -1.29 -14.58
C LEU A 88 7.03 -2.21 -14.93
N SER A 89 7.37 -2.25 -16.22
CA SER A 89 8.55 -2.91 -16.77
C SER A 89 9.26 -1.98 -17.76
N PRO A 90 10.51 -1.56 -17.51
CA PRO A 90 11.33 -1.86 -16.33
C PRO A 90 10.76 -1.25 -15.03
N PRO A 91 11.00 -1.87 -13.87
CA PRO A 91 10.52 -1.34 -12.60
C PRO A 91 11.34 -0.13 -12.16
N VAL A 92 10.66 0.96 -11.79
CA VAL A 92 11.29 2.20 -11.30
C VAL A 92 11.89 2.03 -9.89
N VAL A 93 11.36 1.09 -9.12
CA VAL A 93 11.88 0.72 -7.79
C VAL A 93 12.71 -0.57 -7.88
N PRO A 94 13.75 -0.75 -7.06
CA PRO A 94 14.53 -1.99 -7.08
C PRO A 94 13.66 -3.20 -6.70
N ILE A 95 13.48 -4.13 -7.62
CA ILE A 95 12.74 -5.39 -7.44
C ILE A 95 13.69 -6.57 -7.66
N ASP A 96 13.62 -7.58 -6.80
CA ASP A 96 14.30 -8.86 -7.00
C ASP A 96 13.61 -9.62 -8.14
N PRO A 97 14.28 -9.88 -9.29
CA PRO A 97 13.66 -10.50 -10.45
C PRO A 97 13.25 -11.96 -10.20
N ASN A 98 13.91 -12.67 -9.29
CA ASN A 98 13.56 -14.05 -8.93
C ASN A 98 12.29 -14.07 -8.09
N LYS A 99 12.17 -13.14 -7.13
CA LYS A 99 10.95 -12.97 -6.31
C LYS A 99 9.77 -12.48 -7.14
N LEU A 100 10.00 -11.60 -8.11
CA LEU A 100 8.98 -11.16 -9.06
C LEU A 100 8.46 -12.34 -9.90
N ARG A 101 9.36 -13.14 -10.49
CA ARG A 101 9.02 -14.36 -11.23
C ARG A 101 8.28 -15.40 -10.38
N ALA A 102 8.63 -15.51 -9.10
CA ALA A 102 7.92 -16.35 -8.12
C ALA A 102 6.57 -15.76 -7.65
N GLY A 103 6.11 -14.65 -8.21
CA GLY A 103 4.83 -14.03 -7.87
C GLY A 103 4.78 -13.37 -6.49
N SER A 104 5.93 -13.14 -5.83
CA SER A 104 5.98 -12.63 -4.44
C SER A 104 5.54 -11.17 -4.27
N LEU A 105 5.22 -10.47 -5.37
CA LEU A 105 4.63 -9.11 -5.39
C LEU A 105 3.19 -9.10 -5.93
N ARG A 106 2.55 -10.27 -6.04
CA ARG A 106 1.14 -10.40 -6.39
C ARG A 106 0.28 -9.99 -5.19
N MET A 107 -0.63 -9.05 -5.41
CA MET A 107 -1.69 -8.70 -4.46
C MET A 107 -2.66 -9.89 -4.32
N PRO A 108 -2.96 -10.34 -3.09
CA PRO A 108 -3.91 -11.42 -2.87
C PRO A 108 -5.30 -11.11 -3.44
N ASP A 109 -5.96 -12.14 -3.98
CA ASP A 109 -7.31 -11.96 -4.53
C ASP A 109 -8.33 -11.60 -3.43
N SER A 110 -8.08 -12.02 -2.19
CA SER A 110 -8.90 -11.72 -1.01
C SER A 110 -8.60 -10.36 -0.36
N THR A 111 -7.76 -9.49 -0.95
CA THR A 111 -7.49 -8.16 -0.39
C THR A 111 -8.67 -7.24 -0.58
N ASP A 112 -9.19 -6.68 0.53
CA ASP A 112 -10.24 -5.67 0.55
C ASP A 112 -9.68 -4.25 0.47
N ILE A 113 -8.67 -3.96 1.31
CA ILE A 113 -8.13 -2.61 1.48
C ILE A 113 -6.65 -2.60 1.08
N VAL A 114 -6.24 -1.60 0.30
CA VAL A 114 -4.86 -1.45 -0.19
C VAL A 114 -4.30 -0.12 0.30
N ILE A 115 -3.20 -0.16 1.05
CA ILE A 115 -2.61 1.02 1.71
C ILE A 115 -1.19 1.24 1.19
N PHE A 116 -0.92 2.45 0.73
CA PHE A 116 0.41 2.88 0.29
C PHE A 116 0.61 4.39 0.53
N PRO A 117 1.84 4.85 0.77
CA PRO A 117 2.17 6.26 0.69
C PRO A 117 2.32 6.68 -0.78
N SER A 118 2.01 7.94 -1.08
CA SER A 118 2.40 8.57 -2.34
C SER A 118 2.63 10.06 -2.12
N LEU A 119 3.52 10.66 -2.92
CA LEU A 119 3.73 12.11 -2.90
C LEU A 119 2.52 12.90 -3.44
N LEU A 120 1.65 12.22 -4.21
CA LEU A 120 0.37 12.75 -4.68
C LEU A 120 -0.57 13.11 -3.51
N GLN A 121 -1.63 13.87 -3.81
CA GLN A 121 -2.63 14.25 -2.80
C GLN A 121 -3.24 13.00 -2.14
N PRO A 122 -3.36 12.96 -0.79
CA PRO A 122 -4.00 11.85 -0.08
C PRO A 122 -5.44 11.61 -0.54
N PHE A 123 -5.87 10.35 -0.57
CA PHE A 123 -7.24 9.98 -0.93
C PHE A 123 -7.63 8.60 -0.38
N GLY A 124 -8.94 8.37 -0.30
CA GLY A 124 -9.56 7.04 -0.27
C GLY A 124 -10.44 6.87 -1.50
N LYS A 125 -10.29 5.78 -2.26
CA LYS A 125 -11.07 5.50 -3.47
C LYS A 125 -11.33 4.01 -3.66
N GLU A 126 -12.55 3.65 -4.06
CA GLU A 126 -12.88 2.29 -4.50
C GLU A 126 -12.50 2.07 -5.97
N ALA A 127 -11.87 0.95 -6.30
CA ALA A 127 -11.69 0.46 -7.65
C ALA A 127 -11.74 -1.06 -7.68
N GLY A 128 -12.50 -1.65 -8.62
CA GLY A 128 -12.55 -3.11 -8.82
C GLY A 128 -12.86 -3.93 -7.56
N GLY A 129 -13.79 -3.43 -6.72
CA GLY A 129 -14.21 -4.07 -5.47
C GLY A 129 -13.21 -3.95 -4.31
N ARG A 130 -12.20 -3.08 -4.43
CA ARG A 130 -11.17 -2.86 -3.40
C ARG A 130 -11.04 -1.39 -3.06
N TYR A 131 -10.71 -1.09 -1.82
CA TYR A 131 -10.56 0.28 -1.32
C TYR A 131 -9.07 0.66 -1.24
N PHE A 132 -8.65 1.58 -2.11
CA PHE A 132 -7.27 2.06 -2.18
C PHE A 132 -7.09 3.35 -1.39
N ILE A 133 -6.01 3.42 -0.62
CA ILE A 133 -5.74 4.48 0.36
C ILE A 133 -4.33 5.02 0.13
N ASN A 134 -4.26 6.28 -0.33
CA ASN A 134 -3.04 7.06 -0.28
C ASN A 134 -3.00 7.87 1.02
N CYS A 135 -2.13 7.50 1.96
CA CYS A 135 -1.95 8.21 3.23
C CYS A 135 -1.18 9.53 3.10
N GLY A 136 -0.55 9.79 1.94
CA GLY A 136 0.43 10.86 1.76
C GLY A 136 1.76 10.56 2.43
N ILE A 137 2.49 11.62 2.79
CA ILE A 137 3.78 11.57 3.49
C ILE A 137 3.66 12.32 4.82
N PHE A 138 4.15 11.72 5.90
CA PHE A 138 4.04 12.25 7.27
C PHE A 138 4.80 13.56 7.50
N THR A 139 5.91 13.78 6.80
CA THR A 139 6.67 15.03 6.81
C THR A 139 6.95 15.49 5.39
N ARG A 140 6.94 16.81 5.14
CA ARG A 140 7.30 17.39 3.85
C ARG A 140 8.39 18.44 4.08
N ASP A 141 9.33 18.54 3.14
CA ASP A 141 10.48 19.48 3.21
C ASP A 141 10.05 20.95 3.37
N THR A 142 8.80 21.26 3.02
CA THR A 142 8.21 22.61 3.04
C THR A 142 7.06 22.79 4.03
N GLY A 143 6.80 21.83 4.94
CA GLY A 143 5.80 22.00 6.00
C GLY A 143 5.05 20.74 6.44
N THR A 144 3.78 20.93 6.80
CA THR A 144 2.92 19.92 7.41
C THR A 144 2.61 18.75 6.45
N GLY A 145 2.69 17.53 6.99
CA GLY A 145 2.44 16.30 6.26
C GLY A 145 1.01 15.82 6.43
N SER A 146 0.79 14.51 6.36
CA SER A 146 -0.52 13.91 6.56
C SER A 146 -0.50 12.55 7.26
N ILE A 147 -1.54 12.31 8.06
CA ILE A 147 -1.95 10.98 8.56
C ILE A 147 -3.36 10.68 8.04
N ALA A 148 -3.64 9.41 7.75
CA ALA A 148 -4.98 8.94 7.44
C ALA A 148 -5.52 8.04 8.57
N SER A 149 -6.68 8.40 9.11
CA SER A 149 -7.47 7.57 10.03
C SER A 149 -8.51 6.79 9.22
N ILE A 150 -8.55 5.47 9.40
CA ILE A 150 -9.46 4.56 8.68
C ILE A 150 -10.48 4.03 9.69
N PHE A 151 -11.76 4.30 9.44
CA PHE A 151 -12.88 3.80 10.23
C PHE A 151 -13.61 2.72 9.42
N ILE A 152 -13.74 1.54 10.00
CA ILE A 152 -14.38 0.39 9.36
C ILE A 152 -15.61 0.01 10.19
N SER A 153 -16.79 0.18 9.61
CA SER A 153 -18.05 -0.25 10.22
C SER A 153 -18.16 -1.79 10.22
N PRO A 154 -18.75 -2.41 11.27
CA PRO A 154 -19.09 -3.83 11.26
C PRO A 154 -19.95 -4.20 10.05
N GLN A 155 -19.79 -5.41 9.53
CA GLN A 155 -20.58 -5.86 8.39
C GLN A 155 -22.06 -5.99 8.75
N LYS A 156 -22.95 -5.42 7.93
CA LYS A 156 -24.39 -5.67 7.97
C LYS A 156 -24.83 -6.18 6.60
N ASP A 157 -25.26 -7.43 6.53
CA ASP A 157 -25.76 -8.12 5.33
C ASP A 157 -25.03 -7.72 4.02
N ALA A 158 -25.78 -7.22 3.03
CA ALA A 158 -25.30 -6.95 1.67
C ALA A 158 -24.55 -5.60 1.51
N ASP A 159 -23.97 -5.06 2.59
CA ASP A 159 -23.17 -3.84 2.54
C ASP A 159 -21.98 -3.96 1.59
N ARG A 160 -21.80 -2.95 0.72
CA ARG A 160 -20.60 -2.84 -0.13
C ARG A 160 -19.42 -2.37 0.72
N LEU A 161 -18.19 -2.75 0.35
CA LEU A 161 -16.99 -2.32 1.08
C LEU A 161 -16.92 -0.78 1.25
N ALA A 162 -17.30 -0.02 0.21
CA ALA A 162 -17.31 1.44 0.26
C ALA A 162 -18.40 2.06 1.19
N SER A 163 -19.48 1.36 1.57
CA SER A 163 -20.39 1.87 2.61
C SER A 163 -19.84 1.65 4.02
N ARG A 164 -18.88 0.73 4.17
CA ARG A 164 -18.27 0.37 5.47
C ARG A 164 -17.03 1.19 5.81
N VAL A 165 -16.27 1.63 4.81
CA VAL A 165 -14.97 2.32 4.98
C VAL A 165 -15.13 3.84 4.89
N LYS A 166 -14.86 4.54 5.99
CA LYS A 166 -14.71 6.00 6.04
C LYS A 166 -13.25 6.36 6.30
N ILE A 167 -12.72 7.36 5.60
CA ILE A 167 -11.35 7.83 5.78
C ILE A 167 -11.34 9.32 6.12
N GLU A 168 -10.52 9.68 7.10
CA GLU A 168 -10.24 11.06 7.47
C GLU A 168 -8.73 11.30 7.34
N THR A 169 -8.33 12.14 6.40
CA THR A 169 -6.94 12.58 6.28
C THR A 169 -6.76 13.90 7.03
N VAL A 170 -5.89 13.88 8.05
CA VAL A 170 -5.55 15.05 8.86
C VAL A 170 -4.16 15.55 8.45
N LYS A 171 -4.01 16.87 8.32
CA LYS A 171 -2.69 17.51 8.13
C LYS A 171 -2.02 17.74 9.49
N MET A 172 -0.70 17.53 9.54
CA MET A 172 0.19 17.67 10.75
C MET A 172 1.56 18.50 10.55
#